data_AF-Q8HY71-F1
#
_entry.id   AF-Q8HY71-F1
#
_cell.length_a   1.000
_cell.length_b   1.000
_cell.length_c   1.000
_cell.angle_alpha   90.00
_cell.angle_beta   90.00
_cell.angle_gamma   90.00
#
_symmetry.space_group_name_H-M   'P 1'
#
loop_
_entity.id
_entity.type
_entity.pdbx_description
1 polymer ?
#
loop_
_entity_poly.entity_id
_entity_poly.type
_entity_poly.pdbx_seq_one_letter_code
_entity_poly.pdbx_strand_id
1 'polypeptide(L)'
;SEGLCCHSECLGNCSEPDDPTKCVACRNFYLDGRCVETCPPPYYHFRDWRCVNFSFCQDLHNKCKTSRRQGCHQYVIHNNKCVPECPSGYAMNSSNLMCTPCLGPCPKVCHLLEGEKTIDSVTSAQELRGCTIINGSLIINIRGGNNLAAELEANLGLIEEISGYLKIRRSYALVSLSFFRKLRLIRGETLEIGNYSFYALDNQNLRQLWDWGKHNLTITQGKLFFHYNPKLCLSEIHKMEEVSGTKGRQERNDIALKTNGDQASCENELLKFSYIRTSYDKILLKWEPYWPPDFRDLLGFMLFYKEAPYQNVTEFDGQDACGSYSWTVVDIDPPTRSNDPKSQNHPGWLMRGLKPWTQYAIFVKTLVTFS
;
A
#
# COMPACT_ATOMS: atom_id res chain seq x y z
N SER A 1 -10.07 -9.43 -69.92
CA SER A 1 -9.70 -10.29 -68.77
C SER A 1 -10.40 -11.61 -68.96
N GLU A 2 -9.67 -12.71 -69.13
CA GLU A 2 -10.22 -14.05 -69.46
C GLU A 2 -11.02 -14.71 -68.33
N GLY A 3 -11.53 -13.93 -67.35
CA GLY A 3 -12.39 -14.43 -66.28
C GLY A 3 -11.74 -15.43 -65.30
N LEU A 4 -10.43 -15.70 -65.44
CA LEU A 4 -9.69 -16.57 -64.54
C LEU A 4 -9.58 -15.92 -63.15
N CYS A 5 -9.98 -16.66 -62.12
CA CYS A 5 -10.03 -16.17 -60.75
C CYS A 5 -8.63 -15.99 -60.14
N CYS A 6 -8.51 -15.00 -59.26
CA CYS A 6 -7.36 -14.85 -58.39
C CYS A 6 -7.33 -15.93 -57.31
N HIS A 7 -6.18 -16.09 -56.67
CA HIS A 7 -6.03 -16.95 -55.49
C HIS A 7 -7.01 -16.51 -54.37
N SER A 8 -7.51 -17.46 -53.57
CA SER A 8 -8.52 -17.22 -52.52
C SER A 8 -8.12 -16.17 -51.47
N GLU A 9 -6.82 -16.08 -51.21
CA GLU A 9 -6.21 -15.11 -50.28
C GLU A 9 -5.96 -13.72 -50.88
N CYS A 10 -6.16 -13.54 -52.19
CA CYS A 10 -6.15 -12.22 -52.81
C CYS A 10 -7.46 -11.48 -52.52
N LEU A 11 -7.39 -10.14 -52.47
CA LEU A 11 -8.54 -9.26 -52.38
C LEU A 11 -8.57 -8.31 -53.57
N GLY A 12 -9.70 -8.26 -54.27
CA GLY A 12 -9.91 -7.38 -55.41
C GLY A 12 -9.30 -7.94 -56.70
N ASN A 13 -8.02 -7.68 -56.96
CA ASN A 13 -7.36 -7.96 -58.25
C ASN A 13 -6.03 -8.72 -58.10
N CYS A 14 -5.57 -9.36 -59.17
CA CYS A 14 -4.30 -10.07 -59.27
C CYS A 14 -3.68 -9.90 -60.67
N SER A 15 -2.36 -9.95 -60.73
CA SER A 15 -1.56 -9.87 -61.96
C SER A 15 -1.51 -11.20 -62.70
N GLU A 16 -1.56 -12.31 -61.97
CA GLU A 16 -1.60 -13.68 -62.50
C GLU A 16 -2.71 -14.48 -61.78
N PRO A 17 -3.46 -15.34 -62.48
CA PRO A 17 -4.53 -16.13 -61.89
C PRO A 17 -3.97 -17.18 -60.93
N ASP A 18 -4.70 -17.41 -59.83
CA ASP A 18 -4.38 -18.40 -58.78
C ASP A 18 -2.96 -18.36 -58.16
N ASP A 19 -2.24 -17.23 -58.26
CA ASP A 19 -0.94 -17.05 -57.60
C ASP A 19 -1.04 -16.08 -56.39
N PRO A 20 -0.81 -16.56 -55.15
CA PRO A 20 -0.87 -15.75 -53.94
C PRO A 20 0.26 -14.71 -53.79
N THR A 21 1.27 -14.73 -54.66
CA THR A 21 2.34 -13.71 -54.73
C THR A 21 2.05 -12.60 -55.74
N LYS A 22 1.02 -12.79 -56.57
CA LYS A 22 0.64 -11.88 -57.66
C LYS A 22 -0.65 -11.13 -57.37
N CYS A 23 -1.08 -11.08 -56.11
CA CYS A 23 -2.21 -10.28 -55.67
C CYS A 23 -1.87 -8.77 -55.66
N VAL A 24 -2.87 -7.92 -55.93
CA VAL A 24 -2.76 -6.46 -55.71
C VAL A 24 -2.94 -6.11 -54.23
N ALA A 25 -3.82 -6.81 -53.53
CA ALA A 25 -4.04 -6.68 -52.09
C ALA A 25 -4.33 -8.07 -51.49
N CYS A 26 -4.02 -8.23 -50.20
CA CYS A 26 -4.31 -9.45 -49.46
C CYS A 26 -5.64 -9.34 -48.73
N ARG A 27 -6.40 -10.43 -48.71
CA ARG A 27 -7.65 -10.54 -47.96
C ARG A 27 -7.43 -10.56 -46.46
N ASN A 28 -6.45 -11.35 -46.03
CA ASN A 28 -6.10 -11.53 -44.62
C ASN A 28 -4.77 -10.80 -44.33
N PHE A 29 -3.62 -11.47 -44.50
CA PHE A 29 -2.33 -10.91 -44.14
C PHE A 29 -1.32 -10.93 -45.28
N TYR A 30 -0.44 -9.94 -45.26
CA TYR A 30 0.73 -9.85 -46.12
C TYR A 30 2.01 -10.30 -45.40
N LEU A 31 2.82 -11.16 -46.04
CA LEU A 31 4.15 -11.56 -45.60
C LEU A 31 5.08 -11.75 -46.81
N ASP A 32 6.19 -11.00 -46.86
CA ASP A 32 7.28 -11.14 -47.85
C ASP A 32 6.82 -11.29 -49.32
N GLY A 33 5.86 -10.45 -49.75
CA GLY A 33 5.36 -10.45 -51.13
C GLY A 33 4.26 -11.47 -51.41
N ARG A 34 3.79 -12.20 -50.39
CA ARG A 34 2.76 -13.24 -50.50
C ARG A 34 1.57 -12.96 -49.59
N CYS A 35 0.36 -13.22 -50.08
CA CYS A 35 -0.85 -13.22 -49.27
C CYS A 35 -1.02 -14.56 -48.53
N VAL A 36 -1.23 -14.47 -47.22
CA VAL A 36 -1.35 -15.61 -46.32
C VAL A 36 -2.61 -15.46 -45.45
N GLU A 37 -3.23 -16.60 -45.13
CA GLU A 37 -4.45 -16.63 -44.31
C GLU A 37 -4.17 -16.26 -42.85
N THR A 38 -3.04 -16.73 -42.31
CA THR A 38 -2.57 -16.45 -40.94
C THR A 38 -1.07 -16.24 -40.92
N CYS A 39 -0.53 -15.54 -39.93
CA CYS A 39 0.91 -15.37 -39.77
C CYS A 39 1.54 -16.66 -39.24
N PRO A 40 2.39 -17.36 -40.02
CA PRO A 40 3.04 -18.57 -39.55
C PRO A 40 4.12 -18.24 -38.51
N PRO A 41 4.39 -19.11 -37.51
CA PRO A 41 5.56 -18.99 -36.67
C PRO A 41 6.84 -18.90 -37.52
N PRO A 42 7.79 -17.99 -37.23
CA PRO A 42 7.93 -17.16 -36.03
C PRO A 42 7.36 -15.72 -36.14
N TYR A 43 6.43 -15.46 -37.06
CA TYR A 43 5.85 -14.13 -37.29
C TYR A 43 4.61 -13.85 -36.43
N TYR A 44 4.32 -12.57 -36.22
CA TYR A 44 3.20 -12.05 -35.44
C TYR A 44 2.30 -11.17 -36.31
N HIS A 45 1.00 -11.20 -36.05
CA HIS A 45 0.04 -10.31 -36.71
C HIS A 45 0.24 -8.86 -36.24
N PHE A 46 0.17 -7.90 -37.16
CA PHE A 46 0.34 -6.49 -36.85
C PHE A 46 -0.70 -5.64 -37.59
N ARG A 47 -1.48 -4.86 -36.82
CA ARG A 47 -2.54 -3.96 -37.30
C ARG A 47 -3.56 -4.64 -38.23
N ASP A 48 -3.77 -5.93 -38.04
CA ASP A 48 -4.73 -6.76 -38.78
C ASP A 48 -4.55 -6.79 -40.32
N TRP A 49 -3.36 -6.49 -40.86
CA TRP A 49 -3.12 -6.55 -42.32
C TRP A 49 -1.78 -7.18 -42.75
N ARG A 50 -0.81 -7.32 -41.84
CA ARG A 50 0.48 -7.95 -42.18
C ARG A 50 1.07 -8.76 -41.04
N CYS A 51 2.06 -9.56 -41.40
CA CYS A 51 2.91 -10.30 -40.49
C CYS A 51 4.24 -9.55 -40.29
N VAL A 52 4.75 -9.56 -39.06
CA VAL A 52 6.03 -8.96 -38.69
C VAL A 52 6.81 -9.90 -37.80
N ASN A 53 8.14 -9.85 -37.85
CA ASN A 53 8.98 -10.64 -36.97
C ASN A 53 9.07 -10.01 -35.57
N PHE A 54 9.69 -10.76 -34.63
CA PHE A 54 9.89 -10.29 -33.26
C PHE A 54 10.68 -8.96 -33.19
N SER A 55 11.77 -8.85 -33.97
CA SER A 55 12.64 -7.67 -33.95
C SER A 55 11.89 -6.41 -34.36
N PHE A 56 11.00 -6.49 -35.35
CA PHE A 56 10.15 -5.36 -35.73
C PHE A 56 9.29 -4.85 -34.56
N CYS A 57 8.66 -5.75 -33.79
CA CYS A 57 7.85 -5.37 -32.64
C CYS A 57 8.70 -4.77 -31.51
N GLN A 58 9.88 -5.36 -31.28
CA GLN A 58 10.86 -4.88 -30.30
C GLN A 58 11.41 -3.50 -30.63
N ASP A 59 11.69 -3.22 -31.91
CA ASP A 59 12.18 -1.92 -32.35
C ASP A 59 11.15 -0.82 -32.14
N LEU A 60 9.86 -1.12 -32.40
CA LEU A 60 8.76 -0.20 -32.10
C LEU A 60 8.65 0.10 -30.60
N HIS A 61 8.73 -0.95 -29.77
CA HIS A 61 8.75 -0.82 -28.32
C HIS A 61 9.89 0.11 -27.85
N ASN A 62 11.11 -0.14 -28.32
CA ASN A 62 12.31 0.59 -27.92
C ASN A 62 12.29 2.06 -28.38
N LYS A 63 11.84 2.35 -29.60
CA LYS A 63 11.65 3.72 -30.11
C LYS A 63 10.75 4.54 -29.20
N CYS A 64 9.73 3.90 -28.63
CA CYS A 64 8.81 4.55 -27.73
C CYS A 64 9.39 4.79 -26.34
N LYS A 65 10.06 3.77 -25.80
CA LYS A 65 10.72 3.79 -24.50
C LYS A 65 11.72 4.94 -24.38
N THR A 66 12.47 5.24 -25.47
CA THR A 66 13.47 6.32 -25.49
C THR A 66 12.87 7.71 -25.71
N SER A 67 11.79 7.82 -26.49
CA SER A 67 11.33 9.13 -26.98
C SER A 67 10.38 9.88 -26.03
N ARG A 68 9.76 9.22 -25.03
CA ARG A 68 8.75 9.78 -24.08
C ARG A 68 7.69 10.71 -24.74
N ARG A 69 7.40 10.54 -26.03
CA ARG A 69 6.44 11.38 -26.77
C ARG A 69 5.01 10.95 -26.43
N GLN A 70 4.13 11.91 -26.16
CA GLN A 70 2.68 11.66 -26.02
C GLN A 70 2.12 11.04 -27.31
N GLY A 71 1.30 10.00 -27.18
CA GLY A 71 0.70 9.25 -28.30
C GLY A 71 1.56 8.12 -28.86
N CYS A 72 2.66 7.77 -28.18
CA CYS A 72 3.48 6.63 -28.52
C CYS A 72 3.19 5.44 -27.58
N HIS A 73 3.16 4.22 -28.12
CA HIS A 73 2.88 3.00 -27.37
C HIS A 73 4.07 2.04 -27.33
N GLN A 74 4.31 1.43 -26.18
CA GLN A 74 5.30 0.39 -25.98
C GLN A 74 4.73 -0.95 -26.45
N TYR A 75 4.88 -1.26 -27.74
CA TYR A 75 4.32 -2.48 -28.32
C TYR A 75 4.76 -3.75 -27.58
N VAL A 76 3.85 -4.72 -27.52
CA VAL A 76 3.97 -6.00 -26.79
C VAL A 76 3.37 -7.13 -27.61
N ILE A 77 3.64 -8.37 -27.21
CA ILE A 77 3.15 -9.57 -27.86
C ILE A 77 2.06 -10.21 -27.01
N HIS A 78 0.90 -10.43 -27.61
CA HIS A 78 -0.22 -11.13 -26.98
C HIS A 78 -1.00 -11.93 -28.04
N ASN A 79 -1.27 -13.21 -27.77
CA ASN A 79 -2.02 -14.12 -28.66
C ASN A 79 -1.56 -14.06 -30.14
N ASN A 80 -0.25 -14.20 -30.37
CA ASN A 80 0.38 -14.11 -31.70
C ASN A 80 0.17 -12.77 -32.43
N LYS A 81 -0.11 -11.69 -31.71
CA LYS A 81 -0.23 -10.32 -32.25
C LYS A 81 0.78 -9.39 -31.59
N CYS A 82 1.38 -8.49 -32.37
CA CYS A 82 2.13 -7.34 -31.88
C CYS A 82 1.16 -6.17 -31.67
N VAL A 83 0.79 -5.90 -30.42
CA VAL A 83 -0.25 -4.95 -30.01
C VAL A 83 0.33 -3.76 -29.24
N PRO A 84 -0.36 -2.61 -29.15
CA PRO A 84 0.17 -1.41 -28.50
C PRO A 84 0.35 -1.54 -26.97
N GLU A 85 -0.50 -2.31 -26.30
CA GLU A 85 -0.51 -2.52 -24.85
C GLU A 85 -1.11 -3.88 -24.48
N CYS A 86 -0.82 -4.37 -23.27
CA CYS A 86 -1.43 -5.60 -22.81
C CYS A 86 -2.92 -5.39 -22.50
N PRO A 87 -3.78 -6.38 -22.81
CA PRO A 87 -5.18 -6.30 -22.45
C PRO A 87 -5.38 -6.36 -20.93
N SER A 88 -6.57 -5.97 -20.47
CA SER A 88 -6.92 -6.00 -19.04
C SER A 88 -6.68 -7.38 -18.43
N GLY A 89 -6.02 -7.42 -17.26
CA GLY A 89 -5.64 -8.66 -16.60
C GLY A 89 -4.30 -9.24 -17.04
N TYR A 90 -3.58 -8.59 -17.96
CA TYR A 90 -2.23 -8.97 -18.38
C TYR A 90 -1.21 -7.85 -18.14
N ALA A 91 0.01 -8.24 -17.79
CA ALA A 91 1.17 -7.35 -17.66
C ALA A 91 2.29 -7.81 -18.59
N MET A 92 3.07 -6.85 -19.09
CA MET A 92 4.18 -7.10 -20.00
C MET A 92 5.38 -7.66 -19.24
N ASN A 93 5.95 -8.75 -19.74
CA ASN A 93 7.22 -9.28 -19.28
C ASN A 93 8.37 -8.59 -20.04
N SER A 94 9.16 -7.78 -19.33
CA SER A 94 10.24 -6.96 -19.89
C SER A 94 11.31 -7.74 -20.66
N SER A 95 11.48 -9.03 -20.39
CA SER A 95 12.52 -9.85 -21.02
C SER A 95 12.14 -10.34 -22.41
N ASN A 96 10.86 -10.57 -22.67
CA ASN A 96 10.39 -11.19 -23.93
C ASN A 96 9.23 -10.42 -24.59
N LEU A 97 8.84 -9.27 -24.04
CA LEU A 97 7.72 -8.43 -24.49
C LEU A 97 6.36 -9.14 -24.51
N MET A 98 6.22 -10.33 -23.92
CA MET A 98 4.97 -11.05 -23.88
C MET A 98 4.07 -10.59 -22.74
N CYS A 99 2.77 -10.52 -23.00
CA CYS A 99 1.75 -10.26 -21.99
C CYS A 99 1.44 -11.55 -21.21
N THR A 100 1.76 -11.55 -19.93
CA THR A 100 1.47 -12.66 -19.00
C THR A 100 0.29 -12.30 -18.09
N PRO A 101 -0.60 -13.24 -17.79
CA PRO A 101 -1.75 -12.98 -16.92
C PRO A 101 -1.29 -12.61 -15.51
N CYS A 102 -1.90 -11.59 -14.93
CA CYS A 102 -1.61 -11.12 -13.58
C CYS A 102 -2.31 -12.01 -12.55
N LEU A 103 -1.63 -12.26 -11.42
CA LEU A 103 -2.29 -12.82 -10.24
C LEU A 103 -3.00 -11.70 -9.48
N GLY A 104 -4.26 -11.44 -9.83
CA GLY A 104 -5.05 -10.33 -9.29
C GLY A 104 -4.91 -9.04 -10.11
N PRO A 105 -5.03 -7.84 -9.51
CA PRO A 105 -4.88 -6.58 -10.23
C PRO A 105 -3.46 -6.44 -10.78
N CYS A 106 -3.34 -6.07 -12.06
CA CYS A 106 -2.04 -5.95 -12.70
C CYS A 106 -1.19 -4.83 -12.09
N PRO A 107 0.14 -5.03 -11.99
CA PRO A 107 1.02 -4.00 -11.50
C PRO A 107 0.94 -2.73 -12.36
N LYS A 108 0.65 -1.59 -11.74
CA LYS A 108 0.67 -0.27 -12.36
C LYS A 108 1.90 0.47 -11.85
N VAL A 109 2.86 0.67 -12.75
CA VAL A 109 4.07 1.45 -12.47
C VAL A 109 3.78 2.93 -12.69
N CYS A 110 4.01 3.74 -11.66
CA CYS A 110 3.83 5.17 -11.71
C CYS A 110 5.20 5.85 -11.61
N HIS A 111 5.62 6.51 -12.69
CA HIS A 111 6.86 7.26 -12.75
C HIS A 111 6.63 8.69 -12.25
N LEU A 112 7.39 9.10 -11.23
CA LEU A 112 7.30 10.45 -10.68
C LEU A 112 8.10 11.43 -11.56
N LEU A 113 7.53 12.59 -11.88
CA LEU A 113 8.11 13.55 -12.84
C LEU A 113 9.50 14.06 -12.42
N GLU A 114 9.71 14.26 -11.13
CA GLU A 114 10.97 14.76 -10.55
C GLU A 114 11.72 13.68 -9.75
N GLY A 115 11.32 12.41 -9.89
CA GLY A 115 11.86 11.33 -9.07
C GLY A 115 11.39 11.35 -7.61
N GLU A 116 10.71 12.39 -7.16
CA GLU A 116 10.04 12.46 -5.86
C GLU A 116 8.63 13.04 -5.96
N LYS A 117 7.77 12.70 -5.01
CA LYS A 117 6.42 13.29 -4.87
C LYS A 117 6.11 13.53 -3.42
N THR A 118 5.73 14.77 -3.12
CA THR A 118 5.18 15.14 -1.80
C THR A 118 3.68 14.84 -1.76
N ILE A 119 3.27 14.12 -0.72
CA ILE A 119 1.88 13.84 -0.35
C ILE A 119 1.59 14.63 0.92
N ASP A 120 0.94 15.77 0.74
CA ASP A 120 0.57 16.74 1.78
C ASP A 120 -0.94 16.83 2.02
N SER A 121 -1.74 16.18 1.17
CA SER A 121 -3.20 16.25 1.17
C SER A 121 -3.81 15.01 0.53
N VAL A 122 -5.13 14.84 0.69
CA VAL A 122 -5.89 13.77 0.00
C VAL A 122 -5.78 13.92 -1.51
N THR A 123 -5.84 15.15 -2.03
CA THR A 123 -5.72 15.43 -3.47
C THR A 123 -4.40 14.92 -4.03
N SER A 124 -3.27 15.21 -3.36
CA SER A 124 -1.96 14.74 -3.82
C SER A 124 -1.81 13.22 -3.70
N ALA A 125 -2.50 12.57 -2.75
CA ALA A 125 -2.58 11.11 -2.66
C ALA A 125 -3.43 10.49 -3.79
N GLN A 126 -4.55 11.11 -4.18
CA GLN A 126 -5.44 10.62 -5.24
C GLN A 126 -4.76 10.49 -6.60
N GLU A 127 -3.74 11.31 -6.88
CA GLU A 127 -2.91 11.18 -8.09
C GLU A 127 -2.18 9.83 -8.20
N LEU A 128 -1.93 9.17 -7.06
CA LEU A 128 -1.29 7.84 -7.01
C LEU A 128 -2.30 6.70 -6.91
N ARG A 129 -3.60 6.99 -7.05
CA ARG A 129 -4.64 5.96 -6.95
C ARG A 129 -4.43 4.85 -7.97
N GLY A 130 -4.44 3.62 -7.46
CA GLY A 130 -4.25 2.40 -8.24
C GLY A 130 -2.80 2.12 -8.65
N CYS A 131 -1.83 2.96 -8.28
CA CYS A 131 -0.42 2.64 -8.44
C CYS A 131 -0.04 1.49 -7.50
N THR A 132 0.70 0.51 -8.01
CA THR A 132 1.24 -0.60 -7.20
C THR A 132 2.76 -0.50 -7.06
N ILE A 133 3.44 0.11 -8.03
CA ILE A 133 4.88 0.34 -8.01
C ILE A 133 5.14 1.82 -8.24
N ILE A 134 5.86 2.44 -7.32
CA ILE A 134 6.30 3.82 -7.45
C ILE A 134 7.76 3.81 -7.94
N ASN A 135 7.98 4.34 -9.14
CA ASN A 135 9.32 4.60 -9.63
C ASN A 135 9.73 6.03 -9.27
N GLY A 136 10.33 6.16 -8.08
CA GLY A 136 10.71 7.40 -7.41
C GLY A 136 10.58 7.27 -5.89
N SER A 137 10.62 8.41 -5.20
CA SER A 137 10.53 8.54 -3.74
C SER A 137 9.24 9.23 -3.30
N LEU A 138 8.74 8.88 -2.11
CA LEU A 138 7.54 9.50 -1.53
C LEU A 138 7.89 10.32 -0.29
N ILE A 139 7.33 11.52 -0.19
CA ILE A 139 7.46 12.40 0.98
C ILE A 139 6.07 12.66 1.55
N ILE A 140 5.75 12.05 2.69
CA ILE A 140 4.51 12.27 3.43
C ILE A 140 4.69 13.48 4.36
N ASN A 141 3.82 14.48 4.23
CA ASN A 141 3.86 15.73 5.00
C ASN A 141 2.44 16.25 5.30
N ILE A 142 1.68 15.48 6.07
CA ILE A 142 0.24 15.72 6.30
C ILE A 142 0.03 16.39 7.65
N ARG A 143 -0.22 17.70 7.64
CA ARG A 143 -0.39 18.49 8.87
C ARG A 143 -1.78 18.39 9.50
N GLY A 144 -2.81 18.10 8.71
CA GLY A 144 -4.20 18.07 9.15
C GLY A 144 -5.14 17.67 8.02
N GLY A 145 -6.37 17.31 8.37
CA GLY A 145 -7.41 16.87 7.43
C GLY A 145 -8.42 15.95 8.11
N ASN A 146 -9.58 15.77 7.47
CA ASN A 146 -10.64 14.90 7.96
C ASN A 146 -10.56 13.54 7.27
N ASN A 147 -10.76 12.45 8.01
CA ASN A 147 -10.84 11.08 7.47
C ASN A 147 -9.62 10.69 6.61
N LEU A 148 -8.43 11.12 7.03
CA LEU A 148 -7.18 10.93 6.31
C LEU A 148 -6.80 9.46 6.25
N ALA A 149 -6.95 8.68 7.32
CA ALA A 149 -6.59 7.27 7.32
C ALA A 149 -7.31 6.49 6.20
N ALA A 150 -8.63 6.66 6.08
CA ALA A 150 -9.43 5.95 5.08
C ALA A 150 -9.13 6.44 3.65
N GLU A 151 -9.00 7.75 3.45
CA GLU A 151 -8.67 8.32 2.14
C GLU A 151 -7.25 7.94 1.70
N LEU A 152 -6.27 7.96 2.61
CA LEU A 152 -4.91 7.53 2.31
C LEU A 152 -4.86 6.03 2.01
N GLU A 153 -5.60 5.18 2.74
CA GLU A 153 -5.65 3.75 2.44
C GLU A 153 -6.30 3.50 1.07
N ALA A 154 -7.39 4.22 0.74
CA ALA A 154 -8.06 4.08 -0.55
C ALA A 154 -7.19 4.47 -1.76
N ASN A 155 -6.25 5.42 -1.55
CA ASN A 155 -5.41 5.95 -2.62
C ASN A 155 -4.02 5.31 -2.67
N LEU A 156 -3.41 5.01 -1.51
CA LEU A 156 -2.03 4.53 -1.37
C LEU A 156 -1.94 3.07 -0.93
N GLY A 157 -3.03 2.45 -0.47
CA GLY A 157 -3.01 1.09 0.10
C GLY A 157 -2.72 -0.04 -0.89
N LEU A 158 -2.75 0.24 -2.19
CA LEU A 158 -2.35 -0.71 -3.23
C LEU A 158 -0.85 -0.67 -3.57
N ILE A 159 -0.11 0.32 -3.06
CA ILE A 159 1.33 0.44 -3.31
C ILE A 159 2.04 -0.71 -2.61
N GLU A 160 2.78 -1.51 -3.39
CA GLU A 160 3.55 -2.66 -2.92
C GLU A 160 5.05 -2.36 -2.89
N GLU A 161 5.52 -1.45 -3.74
CA GLU A 161 6.93 -1.20 -3.97
C GLU A 161 7.23 0.29 -4.20
N ILE A 162 8.32 0.77 -3.60
CA ILE A 162 8.92 2.08 -3.82
C ILE A 162 10.38 1.86 -4.25
N SER A 163 10.78 2.37 -5.41
CA SER A 163 12.17 2.23 -5.88
C SER A 163 13.15 3.13 -5.14
N GLY A 164 12.72 4.34 -4.76
CA GLY A 164 13.51 5.31 -4.01
C GLY A 164 13.41 5.14 -2.49
N TYR A 165 13.21 6.25 -1.79
CA TYR A 165 13.06 6.32 -0.33
C TYR A 165 11.63 6.69 0.08
N LEU A 166 11.27 6.39 1.34
CA LEU A 166 10.03 6.85 1.97
C LEU A 166 10.36 7.81 3.11
N LYS A 167 9.89 9.05 3.00
CA LYS A 167 10.10 10.11 4.00
C LYS A 167 8.77 10.51 4.61
N ILE A 168 8.69 10.55 5.93
CA ILE A 168 7.50 10.96 6.68
C ILE A 168 7.96 12.08 7.63
N ARG A 169 7.56 13.31 7.31
CA ARG A 169 7.97 14.49 8.08
C ARG A 169 6.78 15.32 8.49
N ARG A 170 6.80 15.89 9.70
CA ARG A 170 5.80 16.89 10.14
C ARG A 170 4.35 16.45 9.91
N SER A 171 4.11 15.15 9.99
CA SER A 171 2.82 14.55 9.66
C SER A 171 1.99 14.41 10.93
N TYR A 172 1.55 15.54 11.47
CA TYR A 172 0.89 15.61 12.77
C TYR A 172 -0.47 14.91 12.82
N ALA A 173 -1.10 14.71 11.67
CA ALA A 173 -2.39 14.02 11.60
C ALA A 173 -2.26 12.49 11.68
N LEU A 174 -1.08 11.94 11.37
CA LEU A 174 -0.88 10.49 11.25
C LEU A 174 -0.61 9.85 12.60
N VAL A 175 -1.34 8.77 12.88
CA VAL A 175 -1.13 7.91 14.05
C VAL A 175 -0.49 6.57 13.71
N SER A 176 -0.64 6.11 12.46
CA SER A 176 -0.11 4.85 11.94
C SER A 176 0.24 4.97 10.45
N LEU A 177 1.12 4.09 9.95
CA LEU A 177 1.39 3.93 8.51
C LEU A 177 0.61 2.76 7.89
N SER A 178 -0.36 2.20 8.63
CA SER A 178 -1.21 1.08 8.20
C SER A 178 -1.92 1.31 6.85
N PHE A 179 -2.14 2.57 6.45
CA PHE A 179 -2.67 2.93 5.14
C PHE A 179 -1.77 2.46 3.98
N PHE A 180 -0.46 2.28 4.20
CA PHE A 180 0.44 1.54 3.30
C PHE A 180 0.27 0.03 3.49
N ARG A 181 -0.95 -0.45 3.22
CA ARG A 181 -1.38 -1.80 3.56
C ARG A 181 -0.57 -2.91 2.89
N LYS A 182 -0.20 -2.71 1.62
CA LYS A 182 0.51 -3.70 0.81
C LYS A 182 2.00 -3.42 0.60
N LEU A 183 2.51 -2.30 1.12
CA LEU A 183 3.90 -1.91 0.91
C LEU A 183 4.81 -2.99 1.52
N ARG A 184 5.62 -3.64 0.70
CA ARG A 184 6.49 -4.73 1.15
C ARG A 184 7.95 -4.55 0.76
N LEU A 185 8.24 -3.63 -0.17
CA LEU A 185 9.59 -3.42 -0.67
C LEU A 185 9.90 -1.93 -0.83
N ILE A 186 10.99 -1.49 -0.20
CA ILE A 186 11.65 -0.22 -0.49
C ILE A 186 13.05 -0.55 -1.00
N ARG A 187 13.31 -0.27 -2.28
CA ARG A 187 14.59 -0.68 -2.90
C ARG A 187 15.75 0.21 -2.47
N GLY A 188 15.52 1.51 -2.25
CA GLY A 188 16.60 2.44 -1.91
C GLY A 188 17.57 2.68 -3.07
N GLU A 189 17.12 2.58 -4.33
CA GLU A 189 17.92 2.93 -5.52
C GLU A 189 18.27 4.42 -5.53
N THR A 190 17.39 5.24 -4.95
CA THR A 190 17.62 6.64 -4.59
C THR A 190 17.47 6.78 -3.08
N LEU A 191 18.42 7.45 -2.43
CA LEU A 191 18.45 7.65 -0.99
C LEU A 191 18.33 9.13 -0.67
N GLU A 192 17.72 9.45 0.46
CA GLU A 192 17.76 10.79 1.05
C GLU A 192 19.20 11.11 1.51
N ILE A 193 19.53 12.40 1.61
CA ILE A 193 20.82 12.89 2.11
C ILE A 193 21.18 12.20 3.43
N GLY A 194 22.36 11.57 3.48
CA GLY A 194 22.78 10.73 4.60
C GLY A 194 22.52 9.23 4.40
N ASN A 195 22.21 8.81 3.16
CA ASN A 195 22.00 7.42 2.75
C ASN A 195 20.77 6.76 3.40
N TYR A 196 19.70 7.52 3.63
CA TYR A 196 18.47 6.99 4.22
C TYR A 196 17.49 6.50 3.16
N SER A 197 16.99 5.28 3.32
CA SER A 197 15.89 4.72 2.53
C SER A 197 14.54 4.87 3.22
N PHE A 198 14.55 5.07 4.53
CA PHE A 198 13.37 5.43 5.30
C PHE A 198 13.70 6.54 6.30
N TYR A 199 12.90 7.61 6.30
CA TYR A 199 13.18 8.81 7.09
C TYR A 199 11.93 9.32 7.81
N ALA A 200 11.88 9.22 9.14
CA ALA A 200 10.77 9.67 9.96
C ALA A 200 11.21 10.78 10.94
N LEU A 201 10.69 12.00 10.73
CA LEU A 201 11.07 13.19 11.50
C LEU A 201 9.85 14.01 11.94
N ASP A 202 9.80 14.36 13.22
CA ASP A 202 8.84 15.37 13.74
C ASP A 202 7.38 14.94 13.53
N ASN A 203 7.04 13.70 13.89
CA ASN A 203 5.68 13.18 13.77
C ASN A 203 5.03 13.07 15.16
N GLN A 204 4.39 14.16 15.58
CA GLN A 204 3.89 14.37 16.95
C GLN A 204 2.86 13.34 17.44
N ASN A 205 2.14 12.68 16.52
CA ASN A 205 1.07 11.74 16.87
C ASN A 205 1.28 10.31 16.37
N LEU A 206 2.39 10.04 15.69
CA LEU A 206 2.69 8.70 15.17
C LEU A 206 2.97 7.76 16.35
N ARG A 207 2.20 6.67 16.44
CA ARG A 207 2.25 5.69 17.55
C ARG A 207 2.70 4.30 17.10
N GLN A 208 2.31 3.93 15.89
CA GLN A 208 2.64 2.64 15.29
C GLN A 208 3.13 2.86 13.86
N LEU A 209 3.99 1.98 13.36
CA LEU A 209 4.35 1.97 11.95
C LEU A 209 3.39 1.05 11.18
N TRP A 210 3.48 -0.26 11.43
CA TRP A 210 2.56 -1.27 10.93
C TRP A 210 2.22 -2.27 12.03
N ASP A 211 1.16 -3.07 11.83
CA ASP A 211 0.94 -4.29 12.61
C ASP A 211 1.93 -5.36 12.12
N TRP A 212 3.11 -5.41 12.74
CA TRP A 212 4.19 -6.35 12.39
C TRP A 212 3.80 -7.83 12.53
N GLY A 213 2.70 -8.15 13.23
CA GLY A 213 2.17 -9.52 13.25
C GLY A 213 1.49 -9.94 11.94
N LYS A 214 1.15 -8.98 11.08
CA LYS A 214 0.44 -9.20 9.82
C LYS A 214 1.13 -8.57 8.61
N HIS A 215 2.19 -7.81 8.83
CA HIS A 215 2.84 -7.00 7.81
C HIS A 215 4.34 -7.31 7.73
N ASN A 216 4.82 -7.47 6.49
CA ASN A 216 6.23 -7.67 6.18
C ASN A 216 6.71 -6.53 5.30
N LEU A 217 7.91 -6.06 5.57
CA LEU A 217 8.60 -5.04 4.80
C LEU A 217 10.03 -5.51 4.56
N THR A 218 10.60 -5.19 3.41
CA THR A 218 12.02 -5.41 3.12
C THR A 218 12.62 -4.12 2.60
N ILE A 219 13.75 -3.71 3.18
CA ILE A 219 14.51 -2.54 2.73
C ILE A 219 15.85 -3.04 2.19
N THR A 220 16.01 -2.97 0.87
CA THR A 220 17.17 -3.59 0.20
C THR A 220 18.48 -2.93 0.61
N GLN A 221 18.53 -1.60 0.60
CA GLN A 221 19.71 -0.83 1.02
C GLN A 221 19.31 0.51 1.67
N GLY A 222 20.31 1.21 2.22
CA GLY A 222 20.12 2.45 2.96
C GLY A 222 19.83 2.25 4.45
N LYS A 223 19.78 3.38 5.15
CA LYS A 223 19.62 3.52 6.59
C LYS A 223 18.19 3.94 6.98
N LEU A 224 17.87 3.77 8.25
CA LEU A 224 16.66 4.30 8.89
C LEU A 224 17.01 5.58 9.66
N PHE A 225 16.13 6.57 9.65
CA PHE A 225 16.26 7.77 10.48
C PHE A 225 14.99 8.01 11.29
N PHE A 226 15.12 8.17 12.61
CA PHE A 226 14.00 8.41 13.54
C PHE A 226 14.35 9.47 14.57
N HIS A 227 13.76 10.66 14.44
CA HIS A 227 13.93 11.77 15.38
C HIS A 227 12.60 12.48 15.62
N TYR A 228 12.38 12.95 16.86
CA TYR A 228 11.17 13.68 17.27
C TYR A 228 9.86 12.95 16.91
N ASN A 229 9.74 11.67 17.26
CA ASN A 229 8.50 10.90 17.15
C ASN A 229 8.03 10.52 18.57
N PRO A 230 7.52 11.48 19.36
CA PRO A 230 7.41 11.33 20.80
C PRO A 230 6.41 10.26 21.24
N LYS A 231 5.45 9.89 20.39
CA LYS A 231 4.48 8.83 20.69
C LYS A 231 4.83 7.46 20.08
N LEU A 232 5.92 7.38 19.32
CA LEU A 232 6.36 6.14 18.66
C LEU A 232 7.40 5.44 19.52
N CYS A 233 7.04 4.29 20.07
CA CYS A 233 7.92 3.53 20.95
C CYS A 233 9.16 2.99 20.24
N LEU A 234 10.31 3.00 20.92
CA LEU A 234 11.55 2.41 20.42
C LEU A 234 11.40 0.92 20.08
N SER A 235 10.55 0.18 20.81
CA SER A 235 10.24 -1.22 20.53
C SER A 235 9.66 -1.42 19.12
N GLU A 236 8.83 -0.50 18.64
CA GLU A 236 8.28 -0.55 17.28
C GLU A 236 9.35 -0.28 16.22
N ILE A 237 10.30 0.62 16.51
CA ILE A 237 11.43 0.93 15.62
C ILE A 237 12.40 -0.26 15.57
N HIS A 238 12.72 -0.88 16.71
CA HIS A 238 13.59 -2.06 16.74
C HIS A 238 12.95 -3.26 16.02
N LYS A 239 11.64 -3.47 16.15
CA LYS A 239 10.91 -4.48 15.35
C LYS A 239 11.01 -4.17 13.86
N MET A 240 10.88 -2.90 13.46
CA MET A 240 11.09 -2.50 12.07
C MET A 240 12.48 -2.88 11.58
N GLU A 241 13.55 -2.62 12.35
CA GLU A 241 14.91 -3.00 11.97
C GLU A 241 15.06 -4.50 11.72
N GLU A 242 14.40 -5.32 12.54
CA GLU A 242 14.38 -6.77 12.43
C GLU A 242 13.62 -7.25 11.19
N VAL A 243 12.37 -6.82 11.02
CA VAL A 243 11.51 -7.25 9.90
C VAL A 243 12.06 -6.76 8.55
N SER A 244 12.54 -5.51 8.50
CA SER A 244 13.05 -4.91 7.25
C SER A 244 14.43 -5.42 6.81
N GLY A 245 15.13 -6.16 7.68
CA GLY A 245 16.49 -6.64 7.44
C GLY A 245 17.56 -5.55 7.53
N THR A 246 17.27 -4.41 8.19
CA THR A 246 18.19 -3.27 8.31
C THR A 246 19.00 -3.24 9.60
N LYS A 247 18.77 -4.19 10.52
CA LYS A 247 19.51 -4.30 11.78
C LYS A 247 21.02 -4.25 11.54
N GLY A 248 21.72 -3.35 12.23
CA GLY A 248 23.17 -3.15 12.11
C GLY A 248 23.62 -2.22 10.97
N ARG A 249 22.70 -1.63 10.19
CA ARG A 249 23.05 -0.64 9.15
C ARG A 249 23.13 0.80 9.68
N GLN A 250 22.59 1.07 10.87
CA GLN A 250 22.42 2.42 11.40
C GLN A 250 23.64 2.89 12.19
N GLU A 251 23.86 4.19 12.19
CA GLU A 251 24.80 4.86 13.07
C GLU A 251 24.15 5.20 14.42
N ARG A 252 25.00 5.49 15.42
CA ARG A 252 24.56 5.73 16.81
C ARG A 252 23.51 6.84 16.95
N ASN A 253 23.52 7.82 16.05
CA ASN A 253 22.64 9.00 16.13
C ASN A 253 21.46 8.94 15.14
N ASP A 254 21.31 7.87 14.37
CA ASP A 254 20.26 7.78 13.36
C ASP A 254 18.88 7.52 14.00
N ILE A 255 18.85 6.81 15.13
CA ILE A 255 17.66 6.59 15.96
C ILE A 255 17.86 7.29 17.30
N ALA A 256 17.12 8.38 17.52
CA ALA A 256 17.23 9.16 18.75
C ALA A 256 16.58 8.45 19.94
N LEU A 257 17.36 8.15 20.99
CA LEU A 257 16.86 7.49 22.20
C LEU A 257 16.03 8.42 23.12
N LYS A 258 16.17 9.73 22.97
CA LYS A 258 15.57 10.73 23.87
C LYS A 258 14.32 11.42 23.32
N THR A 259 14.03 11.27 22.03
CA THR A 259 12.96 12.00 21.34
C THR A 259 11.98 11.06 20.62
N ASN A 260 12.12 9.75 20.82
CA ASN A 260 11.22 8.75 20.29
C ASN A 260 10.62 8.01 21.49
N GLY A 261 9.30 8.03 21.59
CA GLY A 261 8.57 7.40 22.69
C GLY A 261 8.60 8.16 24.02
N ASP A 262 9.11 9.40 24.06
CA ASP A 262 9.18 10.23 25.29
C ASP A 262 7.81 10.72 25.80
N GLN A 263 6.74 10.56 25.01
CA GLN A 263 5.35 10.87 25.38
C GLN A 263 4.42 9.68 25.13
N ALA A 264 4.93 8.45 25.17
CA ALA A 264 4.14 7.23 25.06
C ALA A 264 4.46 6.25 26.18
N SER A 265 3.41 5.58 26.67
CA SER A 265 3.55 4.44 27.57
C SER A 265 3.96 3.23 26.74
N CYS A 266 5.27 2.99 26.65
CA CYS A 266 5.84 1.90 25.86
C CYS A 266 5.92 0.57 26.63
N GLU A 267 5.39 0.54 27.84
CA GLU A 267 5.28 -0.64 28.69
C GLU A 267 4.06 -1.48 28.30
N ASN A 268 4.28 -2.79 28.19
CA ASN A 268 3.31 -3.74 27.63
C ASN A 268 2.53 -4.49 28.72
N GLU A 269 2.20 -3.86 29.85
CA GLU A 269 1.35 -4.54 30.83
C GLU A 269 -0.07 -4.68 30.29
N LEU A 270 -0.51 -5.93 30.16
CA LEU A 270 -1.81 -6.27 29.60
C LEU A 270 -2.89 -6.24 30.68
N LEU A 271 -3.90 -5.40 30.47
CA LEU A 271 -5.14 -5.45 31.24
C LEU A 271 -5.95 -6.71 30.89
N LYS A 272 -6.57 -7.34 31.89
CA LYS A 272 -7.41 -8.53 31.71
C LYS A 272 -8.85 -8.27 32.15
N PHE A 273 -9.81 -8.64 31.31
CA PHE A 273 -11.21 -8.65 31.71
C PHE A 273 -11.46 -9.75 32.75
N SER A 274 -12.15 -9.39 33.83
CA SER A 274 -12.48 -10.29 34.94
C SER A 274 -13.95 -10.72 34.94
N TYR A 275 -14.86 -9.88 34.42
CA TYR A 275 -16.29 -10.19 34.34
C TYR A 275 -16.93 -9.56 33.12
N ILE A 276 -17.72 -10.34 32.40
CA ILE A 276 -18.45 -9.92 31.20
C ILE A 276 -19.89 -10.41 31.32
N ARG A 277 -20.87 -9.49 31.26
CA ARG A 277 -22.31 -9.83 31.23
C ARG A 277 -22.99 -9.09 30.10
N THR A 278 -23.63 -9.84 29.21
CA THR A 278 -24.33 -9.31 28.04
C THR A 278 -25.85 -9.32 28.22
N SER A 279 -26.53 -8.45 27.47
CA SER A 279 -27.98 -8.38 27.31
C SER A 279 -28.29 -7.98 25.85
N TYR A 280 -29.56 -7.78 25.50
CA TYR A 280 -29.96 -7.45 24.14
C TYR A 280 -29.53 -6.04 23.70
N ASP A 281 -29.39 -5.09 24.64
CA ASP A 281 -29.04 -3.68 24.39
C ASP A 281 -27.88 -3.17 25.26
N LYS A 282 -27.33 -4.03 26.14
CA LYS A 282 -26.37 -3.66 27.18
C LYS A 282 -25.26 -4.67 27.33
N ILE A 283 -24.06 -4.19 27.65
CA ILE A 283 -22.91 -5.01 28.01
C ILE A 283 -22.26 -4.41 29.25
N LEU A 284 -22.15 -5.19 30.32
CA LEU A 284 -21.40 -4.86 31.53
C LEU A 284 -20.03 -5.52 31.47
N LEU A 285 -18.98 -4.71 31.62
CA LEU A 285 -17.60 -5.17 31.69
C LEU A 285 -16.99 -4.81 33.03
N LYS A 286 -16.15 -5.69 33.56
CA LYS A 286 -15.18 -5.40 34.62
C LYS A 286 -13.83 -5.98 34.24
N TRP A 287 -12.75 -5.33 34.65
CA TRP A 287 -11.38 -5.79 34.45
C TRP A 287 -10.60 -5.77 35.77
N GLU A 288 -9.46 -6.44 35.76
CA GLU A 288 -8.53 -6.41 36.89
C GLU A 288 -8.06 -4.97 37.14
N PRO A 289 -7.98 -4.52 38.40
CA PRO A 289 -7.47 -3.19 38.72
C PRO A 289 -5.98 -3.10 38.36
N TYR A 290 -5.58 -1.98 37.79
CA TYR A 290 -4.19 -1.66 37.49
C TYR A 290 -3.75 -0.45 38.31
N TRP A 291 -2.51 -0.48 38.80
CA TRP A 291 -1.88 0.62 39.51
C TRP A 291 -0.43 0.73 39.05
N PRO A 292 -0.02 1.87 38.46
CA PRO A 292 1.38 2.11 38.14
C PRO A 292 2.24 2.22 39.42
N PRO A 293 3.58 2.20 39.31
CA PRO A 293 4.48 2.29 40.45
C PRO A 293 4.15 3.47 41.39
N ASP A 294 3.85 4.65 40.82
CA ASP A 294 3.20 5.74 41.52
C ASP A 294 1.74 5.83 41.08
N PHE A 295 0.82 5.44 41.96
CA PHE A 295 -0.61 5.42 41.67
C PHE A 295 -1.22 6.78 41.31
N ARG A 296 -0.55 7.88 41.69
CA ARG A 296 -0.99 9.24 41.36
C ARG A 296 -0.86 9.52 39.86
N ASP A 297 -0.02 8.75 39.19
CA ASP A 297 0.15 8.85 37.75
C ASP A 297 -1.03 8.24 37.00
N LEU A 298 -1.87 7.42 37.63
CA LEU A 298 -3.08 6.88 37.01
C LEU A 298 -4.22 7.89 37.09
N LEU A 299 -4.53 8.52 35.95
CA LEU A 299 -5.66 9.42 35.81
C LEU A 299 -6.98 8.68 35.63
N GLY A 300 -6.95 7.49 35.03
CA GLY A 300 -8.15 6.66 34.81
C GLY A 300 -7.97 5.60 33.74
N PHE A 301 -9.09 5.16 33.18
CA PHE A 301 -9.16 4.20 32.08
C PHE A 301 -9.93 4.79 30.91
N MET A 302 -9.53 4.43 29.70
CA MET A 302 -10.24 4.73 28.46
C MET A 302 -10.77 3.43 27.88
N LEU A 303 -12.10 3.31 27.77
CA LEU A 303 -12.76 2.17 27.15
C LEU A 303 -13.12 2.51 25.70
N PHE A 304 -12.70 1.64 24.78
CA PHE A 304 -12.90 1.79 23.35
C PHE A 304 -13.81 0.68 22.85
N TYR A 305 -14.85 1.04 22.07
CA TYR A 305 -15.70 0.06 21.42
C TYR A 305 -16.23 0.52 20.06
N LYS A 306 -16.48 -0.43 19.15
CA LYS A 306 -17.11 -0.21 17.83
C LYS A 306 -17.82 -1.46 17.32
N GLU A 307 -18.75 -1.27 16.40
CA GLU A 307 -19.33 -2.38 15.63
C GLU A 307 -18.24 -3.02 14.75
N ALA A 308 -18.16 -4.35 14.80
CA ALA A 308 -17.11 -5.12 14.12
C ALA A 308 -17.73 -6.42 13.58
N PRO A 309 -18.30 -6.41 12.36
CA PRO A 309 -18.90 -7.59 11.76
C PRO A 309 -17.86 -8.68 11.43
N TYR A 310 -16.58 -8.32 11.42
CA TYR A 310 -15.44 -9.21 11.20
C TYR A 310 -14.43 -9.07 12.33
N GLN A 311 -13.63 -10.11 12.58
CA GLN A 311 -12.64 -10.15 13.67
C GLN A 311 -11.25 -9.62 13.29
N ASN A 312 -11.11 -8.97 12.13
CA ASN A 312 -9.82 -8.46 11.61
C ASN A 312 -9.57 -6.97 11.95
N VAL A 313 -10.10 -6.50 13.08
CA VAL A 313 -10.00 -5.10 13.51
C VAL A 313 -8.67 -4.82 14.21
N THR A 314 -8.08 -3.65 13.95
CA THR A 314 -6.89 -3.14 14.66
C THR A 314 -7.23 -1.91 15.50
N GLU A 315 -6.42 -1.65 16.54
CA GLU A 315 -6.59 -0.49 17.43
C GLU A 315 -6.55 0.85 16.68
N PHE A 316 -5.81 0.92 15.57
CA PHE A 316 -5.57 2.14 14.81
C PHE A 316 -6.50 2.30 13.60
N ASP A 317 -7.45 1.38 13.40
CA ASP A 317 -8.35 1.41 12.25
C ASP A 317 -9.18 2.70 12.19
N GLY A 318 -8.99 3.47 11.12
CA GLY A 318 -9.74 4.71 10.87
C GLY A 318 -9.56 5.77 11.95
N GLN A 319 -8.37 5.81 12.58
CA GLN A 319 -8.00 6.82 13.57
C GLN A 319 -7.07 7.85 12.93
N ASP A 320 -7.42 9.13 13.06
CA ASP A 320 -6.50 10.24 12.80
C ASP A 320 -6.38 11.12 14.05
N ALA A 321 -5.28 11.86 14.18
CA ALA A 321 -5.09 12.76 15.32
C ALA A 321 -6.11 13.92 15.34
N CYS A 322 -6.76 14.19 14.21
CA CYS A 322 -7.70 15.30 14.02
C CYS A 322 -9.18 14.94 14.28
N GLY A 323 -9.49 13.74 14.79
CA GLY A 323 -10.80 13.47 15.38
C GLY A 323 -11.79 12.63 14.57
N SER A 324 -11.42 12.10 13.41
CA SER A 324 -12.15 10.97 12.81
C SER A 324 -11.75 9.71 13.58
N TYR A 325 -12.59 9.32 14.55
CA TYR A 325 -12.45 8.07 15.29
C TYR A 325 -13.57 7.12 14.88
N SER A 326 -13.20 5.96 14.32
CA SER A 326 -14.14 4.86 14.15
C SER A 326 -14.54 4.18 15.47
N TRP A 327 -13.87 4.54 16.56
CA TRP A 327 -14.08 4.03 17.91
C TRP A 327 -14.89 5.01 18.74
N THR A 328 -15.88 4.50 19.47
CA THR A 328 -16.51 5.23 20.57
C THR A 328 -15.63 5.09 21.81
N VAL A 329 -15.34 6.22 22.46
CA VAL A 329 -14.42 6.30 23.61
C VAL A 329 -15.17 6.76 24.84
N VAL A 330 -14.91 6.12 25.98
CA VAL A 330 -15.46 6.47 27.28
C VAL A 330 -14.34 6.55 28.30
N ASP A 331 -14.20 7.72 28.93
CA ASP A 331 -13.28 7.91 30.06
C ASP A 331 -13.93 7.45 31.36
N ILE A 332 -13.16 6.74 32.17
CA ILE A 332 -13.62 6.07 33.39
C ILE A 332 -12.64 6.37 34.51
N ASP A 333 -13.16 6.96 35.58
CA ASP A 333 -12.36 7.27 36.77
C ASP A 333 -11.78 6.00 37.41
N PRO A 334 -10.56 6.08 37.99
CA PRO A 334 -9.98 4.95 38.68
C PRO A 334 -10.80 4.60 39.92
N PRO A 335 -10.91 3.31 40.29
CA PRO A 335 -11.64 2.91 41.48
C PRO A 335 -10.93 3.47 42.73
N THR A 336 -11.68 3.72 43.79
CA THR A 336 -11.10 4.11 45.09
C THR A 336 -10.06 3.07 45.53
N ARG A 337 -8.85 3.51 45.84
CA ARG A 337 -7.79 2.63 46.33
C ARG A 337 -8.12 2.18 47.75
N SER A 338 -8.18 0.87 47.96
CA SER A 338 -8.24 0.28 49.29
C SER A 338 -6.85 -0.23 49.69
N ASN A 339 -6.53 -0.18 50.98
CA ASN A 339 -5.28 -0.73 51.50
C ASN A 339 -5.32 -2.27 51.63
N ASP A 340 -6.51 -2.89 51.58
CA ASP A 340 -6.66 -4.34 51.59
C ASP A 340 -6.84 -4.87 50.15
N PRO A 341 -5.89 -5.68 49.63
CA PRO A 341 -5.94 -6.26 48.28
C PRO A 341 -7.23 -7.02 47.97
N LYS A 342 -7.89 -7.61 48.97
CA LYS A 342 -9.12 -8.40 48.79
C LYS A 342 -10.38 -7.54 48.68
N SER A 343 -10.29 -6.28 49.11
CA SER A 343 -11.39 -5.31 49.06
C SER A 343 -11.29 -4.35 47.87
N GLN A 344 -10.30 -4.55 47.00
CA GLN A 344 -10.08 -3.67 45.87
C GLN A 344 -11.21 -3.82 44.86
N ASN A 345 -11.95 -2.74 44.63
CA ASN A 345 -13.03 -2.73 43.67
C ASN A 345 -12.48 -2.88 42.26
N HIS A 346 -13.02 -3.86 41.52
CA HIS A 346 -12.70 -4.03 40.11
C HIS A 346 -13.34 -2.89 39.31
N PRO A 347 -12.55 -2.13 38.53
CA PRO A 347 -13.09 -1.14 37.61
C PRO A 347 -14.01 -1.79 36.59
N GLY A 348 -15.00 -1.03 36.12
CA GLY A 348 -15.95 -1.54 35.14
C GLY A 348 -16.89 -0.48 34.61
N TRP A 349 -17.57 -0.81 33.52
CA TRP A 349 -18.47 0.08 32.82
C TRP A 349 -19.66 -0.66 32.24
N LEU A 350 -20.82 0.01 32.22
CA LEU A 350 -22.05 -0.50 31.61
C LEU A 350 -22.32 0.26 30.31
N MET A 351 -22.03 -0.39 29.18
CA MET A 351 -22.42 0.09 27.86
C MET A 351 -23.93 -0.11 27.66
N ARG A 352 -24.59 0.87 27.04
CA ARG A 352 -26.04 0.90 26.81
C ARG A 352 -26.35 1.36 25.39
N GLY A 353 -27.53 1.01 24.88
CA GLY A 353 -27.98 1.45 23.56
C GLY A 353 -27.28 0.72 22.41
N LEU A 354 -26.79 -0.49 22.66
CA LEU A 354 -26.16 -1.32 21.64
C LEU A 354 -27.22 -2.00 20.77
N LYS A 355 -26.89 -2.26 19.51
CA LYS A 355 -27.79 -2.99 18.62
C LYS A 355 -27.84 -4.47 19.02
N PRO A 356 -29.03 -5.09 19.10
CA PRO A 356 -29.14 -6.52 19.36
C PRO A 356 -28.48 -7.32 18.22
N TRP A 357 -28.00 -8.52 18.55
CA TRP A 357 -27.40 -9.44 17.58
C TRP A 357 -26.27 -8.84 16.72
N THR A 358 -25.48 -7.92 17.30
CA THR A 358 -24.39 -7.23 16.62
C THR A 358 -23.06 -7.52 17.33
N GLN A 359 -22.02 -7.82 16.57
CA GLN A 359 -20.67 -8.06 17.11
C GLN A 359 -19.95 -6.74 17.36
N TYR A 360 -19.32 -6.61 18.53
CA TYR A 360 -18.55 -5.44 18.94
C TYR A 360 -17.10 -5.82 19.24
N ALA A 361 -16.17 -5.01 18.77
CA ALA A 361 -14.77 -5.04 19.21
C ALA A 361 -14.63 -4.08 20.40
N ILE A 362 -13.98 -4.52 21.49
CA ILE A 362 -13.88 -3.76 22.74
C ILE A 362 -12.49 -3.96 23.36
N PHE A 363 -11.86 -2.88 23.80
CA PHE A 363 -10.63 -2.92 24.59
C PHE A 363 -10.56 -1.75 25.57
N VAL A 364 -9.65 -1.83 26.55
CA VAL A 364 -9.43 -0.79 27.57
C VAL A 364 -7.95 -0.42 27.58
N LYS A 365 -7.68 0.88 27.73
CA LYS A 365 -6.33 1.41 27.98
C LYS A 365 -6.32 2.22 29.27
N THR A 366 -5.15 2.34 29.88
CA THR A 366 -4.93 3.27 30.99
C THR A 366 -4.73 4.68 30.44
N LEU A 367 -5.14 5.67 31.22
CA LEU A 367 -4.78 7.07 31.05
C LEU A 367 -3.80 7.41 32.17
N VAL A 368 -2.54 7.66 31.82
CA VAL A 368 -1.48 7.98 32.78
C VAL A 368 -0.85 9.34 32.48
N THR A 369 -0.35 10.02 33.51
CA THR A 369 0.50 11.21 33.34
C THR A 369 1.90 10.80 32.91
N PHE A 370 2.49 11.58 32.00
CA PHE A 370 3.91 11.49 31.68
C PHE A 370 4.66 12.44 32.63
N SER A 371 5.43 11.86 33.55
CA SER A 371 6.27 12.57 34.52
C SER A 371 7.72 12.57 34.07
#